data_AF-A0A972XEG9-F1
#
_entry.id   AF-A0A972XEG9-F1
#
_cell.length_a   1.000
_cell.length_b   1.000
_cell.length_c   1.000
_cell.angle_alpha   90.00
_cell.angle_beta   90.00
_cell.angle_gamma   90.00
#
_symmetry.space_group_name_H-M   'P 1'
#
loop_
_entity.id
_entity.type
_entity.pdbx_description
1 polymer ?
#
loop_
_entity_poly.entity_id
_entity_poly.type
_entity_poly.pdbx_seq_one_letter_code
_entity_poly.pdbx_strand_id
1 'polypeptide(L)'
;MNPRCSDHPLAYKDAIVLSPHKFVGGPGTPGILIIRREHLRNTVPDIVGGGTVAYVNPEEHRYLEDPVHREEGGTPAIIESIRAGLVFALKDEVGVEVIRAHESDFVTRAIEVWGSNPSIQVLGNLAAERLSIVSFVVRRNNGRYLHHNLVVAILNDLFGIQSRGGCSCAGPYGHRLLGIDVERSHEFEREITHGCEGIKPGWVRVNFNYFISEPVFQYVVQAVDLIATSGWKLLPQYRFDTATGRWHHRGGPVEPPLRLRQLHYDEDGVLSYPQQRDQAPESALADYLAEACALLESLPIDILAEGSASLSEDFEHLRWFDLPSLCLEPATSPGS
;
A
#
# COMPACT_ATOMS: atom_id res chain seq x y z
N MET A 1 -7.12 25.23 12.68
CA MET A 1 -8.50 24.90 12.26
C MET A 1 -9.21 26.00 11.47
N ASN A 2 -8.73 27.25 11.49
CA ASN A 2 -9.47 28.32 10.82
C ASN A 2 -8.61 29.52 10.38
N PRO A 3 -7.66 29.38 9.42
CA PRO A 3 -7.20 30.55 8.69
C PRO A 3 -8.38 31.05 7.87
N ARG A 4 -9.00 32.16 8.30
CA ARG A 4 -10.06 32.81 7.54
C ARG A 4 -9.41 33.42 6.30
N CYS A 5 -9.66 32.83 5.14
CA CYS A 5 -9.33 33.46 3.87
C CYS A 5 -10.33 34.60 3.66
N SER A 6 -9.85 35.83 3.45
CA SER A 6 -10.72 36.98 3.13
C SER A 6 -11.54 36.73 1.88
N ASP A 7 -10.97 36.01 0.91
CA ASP A 7 -11.57 35.75 -0.40
C ASP A 7 -12.53 34.55 -0.34
N HIS A 8 -12.38 33.69 0.66
CA HIS A 8 -13.21 32.51 0.90
C HIS A 8 -13.58 32.41 2.39
N PRO A 9 -14.47 33.28 2.89
CA PRO A 9 -14.80 33.36 4.31
C PRO A 9 -15.49 32.10 4.86
N LEU A 10 -15.99 31.24 3.97
CA LEU A 10 -16.61 29.95 4.29
C LEU A 10 -15.66 28.76 4.16
N ALA A 11 -14.39 28.95 3.77
CA ALA A 11 -13.42 27.87 3.61
C ALA A 11 -12.78 27.42 4.94
N TYR A 12 -13.59 27.32 5.99
CA TYR A 12 -13.15 26.81 7.29
C TYR A 12 -13.40 25.31 7.42
N LYS A 13 -12.65 24.64 8.31
CA LYS A 13 -12.81 23.21 8.56
C LYS A 13 -13.73 23.00 9.76
N ASP A 14 -14.81 22.23 9.57
CA ASP A 14 -15.73 21.83 10.64
C ASP A 14 -15.19 20.68 11.48
N ALA A 15 -14.56 19.72 10.80
CA ALA A 15 -13.94 18.56 11.40
C ALA A 15 -12.64 18.19 10.67
N ILE A 16 -11.73 17.54 11.40
CA ILE A 16 -10.51 16.92 10.90
C ILE A 16 -10.45 15.52 11.50
N VAL A 17 -10.33 14.52 10.64
CA VAL A 17 -10.06 13.13 11.04
C VAL A 17 -8.68 12.75 10.57
N LEU A 18 -7.91 12.07 11.43
CA LEU A 18 -6.58 11.62 11.08
C LEU A 18 -6.21 10.33 11.82
N SER A 19 -5.31 9.57 11.21
CA SER A 19 -4.80 8.32 11.77
C SER A 19 -3.32 8.46 12.07
N PRO A 20 -2.91 8.58 13.34
CA PRO A 20 -1.52 8.87 13.67
C PRO A 20 -0.55 7.73 13.30
N HIS A 21 -1.03 6.50 13.04
CA HIS A 21 -0.21 5.40 12.52
C HIS A 21 0.46 5.67 11.16
N LYS A 22 0.10 6.77 10.48
CA LYS A 22 0.78 7.23 9.27
C LYS A 22 2.07 8.03 9.55
N PHE A 23 2.31 8.42 10.79
CA PHE A 23 3.53 9.09 11.23
C PHE A 23 4.53 8.09 11.82
N VAL A 24 5.80 8.49 11.88
CA VAL A 24 6.87 7.73 12.54
C VAL A 24 6.51 7.50 14.01
N GLY A 25 6.59 6.24 14.46
CA GLY A 25 6.20 5.84 15.83
C GLY A 25 4.68 5.74 16.06
N GLY A 26 3.87 6.03 15.05
CA GLY A 26 2.41 6.02 15.12
C GLY A 26 1.71 4.65 15.25
N PRO A 27 2.28 3.50 14.84
CA PRO A 27 1.58 2.22 15.04
C PRO A 27 1.19 2.02 16.52
N GLY A 28 -0.08 1.67 16.77
CA GLY A 28 -0.64 1.52 18.11
C GLY A 28 -1.21 2.80 18.74
N THR A 29 -1.39 3.89 18.00
CA THR A 29 -2.15 5.08 18.43
C THR A 29 -3.65 4.98 18.09
N PRO A 30 -4.57 5.67 18.79
CA PRO A 30 -5.97 5.74 18.38
C PRO A 30 -6.13 6.65 17.15
N GLY A 31 -7.31 6.60 16.51
CA GLY A 31 -7.72 7.67 15.58
C GLY A 31 -7.99 8.97 16.33
N ILE A 32 -7.80 10.12 15.67
CA ILE A 32 -8.09 11.43 16.26
C ILE A 32 -9.17 12.13 15.43
N LEU A 33 -10.25 12.54 16.11
CA LEU A 33 -11.29 13.42 15.60
C LEU A 33 -11.15 14.78 16.28
N ILE A 34 -10.98 15.82 15.48
CA ILE A 34 -11.03 17.21 15.92
C ILE A 34 -12.27 17.83 15.29
N ILE A 35 -13.23 18.25 16.09
CA ILE A 35 -14.50 18.80 15.61
C ILE A 35 -14.87 20.07 16.36
N ARG A 36 -15.52 21.01 15.67
CA ARG A 36 -16.06 22.21 16.31
C ARG A 36 -17.16 21.82 17.29
N ARG A 37 -17.04 22.31 18.53
CA ARG A 37 -18.00 22.03 19.62
C ARG A 37 -19.45 22.31 19.24
N GLU A 38 -19.70 23.33 18.42
CA GLU A 38 -21.06 23.71 17.99
C GLU A 38 -21.78 22.64 17.15
N HIS A 39 -21.05 21.64 16.64
CA HIS A 39 -21.59 20.50 15.89
C HIS A 39 -21.88 19.29 16.79
N LEU A 40 -21.35 19.24 18.01
CA LEU A 40 -21.59 18.16 18.98
C LEU A 40 -22.91 18.40 19.75
N ARG A 41 -24.03 18.37 19.03
CA ARG A 41 -25.38 18.65 19.57
C ARG A 41 -26.17 17.42 19.99
N ASN A 42 -25.67 16.23 19.68
CA ASN A 42 -26.36 14.99 20.01
C ASN A 42 -26.45 14.81 21.53
N THR A 43 -27.63 14.46 22.01
CA THR A 43 -27.89 14.19 23.44
C THR A 43 -27.50 12.76 23.84
N VAL A 44 -27.34 11.87 22.86
CA VAL A 44 -26.90 10.49 23.01
C VAL A 44 -25.59 10.33 22.24
N PRO A 45 -24.53 9.75 22.83
CA PRO A 45 -23.27 9.51 22.13
C PRO A 45 -23.39 8.45 21.04
N ASP A 46 -22.43 8.44 20.12
CA ASP A 46 -22.31 7.40 19.10
C ASP A 46 -22.02 6.01 19.73
N ILE A 47 -21.11 5.99 20.72
CA ILE A 47 -20.77 4.79 21.48
C ILE A 47 -21.28 4.93 22.91
N VAL A 48 -22.39 4.23 23.21
CA VAL A 48 -22.97 4.18 24.56
C VAL A 48 -22.23 3.16 25.42
N GLY A 49 -21.79 3.58 26.60
CA GLY A 49 -21.12 2.68 27.54
C GLY A 49 -20.65 3.35 28.83
N GLY A 50 -19.93 2.60 29.66
CA GLY A 50 -19.25 3.15 30.84
C GLY A 50 -18.34 4.32 30.44
N GLY A 51 -18.21 5.31 31.32
CA GLY A 51 -17.45 6.54 31.03
C GLY A 51 -18.26 7.65 30.34
N THR A 52 -19.37 7.34 29.67
CA THR A 52 -20.20 8.36 28.96
C THR A 52 -21.35 8.93 29.80
N VAL A 53 -21.66 8.27 30.92
CA VAL A 53 -22.83 8.54 31.76
C VAL A 53 -22.45 9.25 33.06
N ALA A 54 -23.22 10.26 33.43
CA ALA A 54 -23.20 10.88 34.74
C ALA A 54 -23.97 10.04 35.77
N TYR A 55 -25.06 9.37 35.35
CA TYR A 55 -25.92 8.57 36.21
C TYR A 55 -26.68 7.51 35.42
N VAL A 56 -26.92 6.35 36.02
CA VAL A 56 -27.74 5.25 35.46
C VAL A 56 -28.49 4.57 36.59
N ASN A 57 -29.78 4.31 36.39
CA ASN A 57 -30.61 3.43 37.21
C ASN A 57 -31.39 2.47 36.28
N PRO A 58 -32.22 1.54 36.80
CA PRO A 58 -32.97 0.59 35.97
C PRO A 58 -33.95 1.20 34.95
N GLU A 59 -34.36 2.46 35.12
CA GLU A 59 -35.39 3.14 34.33
C GLU A 59 -34.84 4.33 33.51
N GLU A 60 -33.76 4.94 33.96
CA GLU A 60 -33.27 6.24 33.50
C GLU A 60 -31.73 6.29 33.44
N HIS A 61 -31.23 7.18 32.60
CA HIS A 61 -29.81 7.51 32.52
C HIS A 61 -29.63 8.98 32.15
N ARG A 62 -28.48 9.53 32.53
CA ARG A 62 -28.04 10.88 32.15
C ARG A 62 -26.62 10.78 31.61
N TYR A 63 -26.41 11.25 30.37
CA TYR A 63 -25.08 11.35 29.77
C TYR A 63 -24.30 12.55 30.33
N LEU A 64 -22.98 12.50 30.18
CA LEU A 64 -22.10 13.62 30.51
C LEU A 64 -22.38 14.84 29.61
N GLU A 65 -22.26 16.03 30.20
CA GLU A 65 -22.45 17.28 29.47
C GLU A 65 -21.22 17.66 28.64
N ASP A 66 -20.02 17.26 29.10
CA ASP A 66 -18.80 17.45 28.33
C ASP A 66 -18.80 16.52 27.11
N PRO A 67 -18.75 17.08 25.89
CA PRO A 67 -18.92 16.30 24.68
C PRO A 67 -17.68 15.47 24.33
N VAL A 68 -16.51 15.71 24.94
CA VAL A 68 -15.33 14.84 24.72
C VAL A 68 -15.54 13.54 25.48
N HIS A 69 -15.79 13.62 26.79
CA HIS A 69 -16.02 12.42 27.60
C HIS A 69 -17.30 11.67 27.19
N ARG A 70 -18.33 12.38 26.71
CA ARG A 70 -19.56 11.74 26.27
C ARG A 70 -19.32 10.82 25.06
N GLU A 71 -18.45 11.19 24.12
CA GLU A 71 -18.21 10.42 22.89
C GLU A 71 -17.11 9.35 23.02
N GLU A 72 -16.46 9.25 24.18
CA GLU A 72 -15.39 8.27 24.46
C GLU A 72 -15.88 7.12 25.33
N GLY A 73 -16.81 6.32 24.79
CA GLY A 73 -17.37 5.18 25.50
C GLY A 73 -16.38 4.05 25.78
N GLY A 74 -16.33 3.61 27.04
CA GLY A 74 -15.45 2.56 27.53
C GLY A 74 -14.18 3.08 28.21
N THR A 75 -13.20 2.20 28.40
CA THR A 75 -11.88 2.61 28.89
C THR A 75 -11.16 3.36 27.77
N PRO A 76 -10.73 4.62 27.98
CA PRO A 76 -9.99 5.36 26.96
C PRO A 76 -8.69 4.67 26.57
N ALA A 77 -8.22 4.94 25.36
CA ALA A 77 -6.94 4.43 24.86
C ALA A 77 -5.77 5.22 25.48
N ILE A 78 -5.55 5.06 26.79
CA ILE A 78 -4.67 5.93 27.59
C ILE A 78 -3.23 5.92 27.07
N ILE A 79 -2.61 4.73 26.96
CA ILE A 79 -1.22 4.59 26.53
C ILE A 79 -1.07 4.96 25.06
N GLU A 80 -2.05 4.59 24.26
CA GLU A 80 -2.12 4.89 22.83
C GLU A 80 -2.25 6.41 22.58
N SER A 81 -2.98 7.13 23.45
CA SER A 81 -3.13 8.58 23.39
C SER A 81 -1.87 9.32 23.81
N ILE A 82 -1.17 8.83 24.85
CA ILE A 82 0.17 9.33 25.21
C ILE A 82 1.12 9.15 24.03
N ARG A 83 1.13 7.96 23.40
CA ARG A 83 1.92 7.69 22.20
C ARG A 83 1.56 8.66 21.07
N ALA A 84 0.27 8.94 20.84
CA ALA A 84 -0.14 9.91 19.83
C ALA A 84 0.45 11.30 20.08
N GLY A 85 0.47 11.76 21.34
CA GLY A 85 1.13 13.01 21.71
C GLY A 85 2.63 13.02 21.38
N LEU A 86 3.35 11.93 21.69
CA LEU A 86 4.78 11.79 21.39
C LEU A 86 5.08 11.77 19.89
N VAL A 87 4.20 11.15 19.09
CA VAL A 87 4.31 11.12 17.62
C VAL A 87 4.24 12.52 17.03
N PHE A 88 3.33 13.37 17.52
CA PHE A 88 3.27 14.77 17.10
C PHE A 88 4.45 15.59 17.59
N ALA A 89 4.93 15.35 18.82
CA ALA A 89 6.14 16.00 19.33
C ALA A 89 7.36 15.68 18.46
N LEU A 90 7.54 14.41 18.06
CA LEU A 90 8.61 14.00 17.14
C LEU A 90 8.49 14.69 15.78
N LYS A 91 7.29 14.72 15.20
CA LYS A 91 7.03 15.40 13.92
C LYS A 91 7.33 16.90 14.00
N ASP A 92 7.04 17.54 15.13
CA ASP A 92 7.31 18.97 15.33
C ASP A 92 8.81 19.25 15.53
N GLU A 93 9.54 18.35 16.18
CA GLU A 93 11.00 18.42 16.31
C GLU A 93 11.71 18.32 14.95
N VAL A 94 11.23 17.45 14.04
CA VAL A 94 11.75 17.38 12.66
C VAL A 94 11.38 18.64 11.86
N GLY A 95 10.17 19.17 12.06
CA GLY A 95 9.66 20.35 11.38
C GLY A 95 8.96 20.06 10.06
N VAL A 96 7.80 20.69 9.84
CA VAL A 96 6.96 20.46 8.64
C VAL A 96 7.66 20.88 7.35
N GLU A 97 8.37 22.00 7.36
CA GLU A 97 9.04 22.51 6.16
C GLU A 97 10.21 21.61 5.73
N VAL A 98 10.92 21.01 6.69
CA VAL A 98 11.98 20.03 6.41
C VAL A 98 11.38 18.79 5.76
N ILE A 99 10.33 18.20 6.38
CA ILE A 99 9.63 17.04 5.83
C ILE A 99 9.15 17.33 4.40
N ARG A 100 8.50 18.48 4.19
CA ARG A 100 7.99 18.89 2.87
C ARG A 100 9.10 19.06 1.85
N ALA A 101 10.22 19.68 2.22
CA ALA A 101 11.34 19.90 1.31
C ALA A 101 11.95 18.56 0.84
N HIS A 102 12.23 17.63 1.76
CA HIS A 102 12.78 16.32 1.42
C HIS A 102 11.82 15.47 0.59
N GLU A 103 10.55 15.40 0.99
CA GLU A 103 9.53 14.63 0.25
C GLU A 103 9.27 15.21 -1.15
N SER A 104 9.29 16.55 -1.29
CA SER A 104 9.13 17.21 -2.58
C SER A 104 10.32 16.98 -3.50
N ASP A 105 11.55 16.98 -2.98
CA ASP A 105 12.76 16.68 -3.76
C ASP A 105 12.70 15.24 -4.32
N PHE A 106 12.48 14.25 -3.44
CA PHE A 106 12.43 12.85 -3.85
C PHE A 106 11.34 12.58 -4.88
N VAL A 107 10.11 13.07 -4.66
CA VAL A 107 9.01 12.79 -5.58
C VAL A 107 9.21 13.45 -6.93
N THR A 108 9.79 14.66 -6.97
CA THR A 108 10.06 15.39 -8.22
C THR A 108 11.08 14.63 -9.06
N ARG A 109 12.21 14.26 -8.45
CA ARG A 109 13.30 13.53 -9.13
C ARG A 109 12.86 12.14 -9.59
N ALA A 110 12.08 11.42 -8.77
CA ALA A 110 11.54 10.12 -9.16
C ALA A 110 10.58 10.21 -10.36
N ILE A 111 9.70 11.23 -10.39
CA ILE A 111 8.79 11.45 -11.52
C ILE A 111 9.54 11.85 -12.78
N GLU A 112 10.63 12.62 -12.69
CA GLU A 112 11.46 12.98 -13.83
C GLU A 112 12.11 11.75 -14.48
N VAL A 113 12.72 10.89 -13.66
CA VAL A 113 13.32 9.63 -14.13
C VAL A 113 12.26 8.73 -14.75
N TRP A 114 11.18 8.44 -14.01
CA TRP A 114 10.14 7.52 -14.47
C TRP A 114 9.31 8.08 -15.63
N GLY A 115 9.15 9.39 -15.73
CA GLY A 115 8.48 10.04 -16.87
C GLY A 115 9.28 9.95 -18.16
N SER A 116 10.59 9.73 -18.08
CA SER A 116 11.47 9.51 -19.23
C SER A 116 11.47 8.06 -19.72
N ASN A 117 10.96 7.11 -18.91
CA ASN A 117 10.85 5.71 -19.28
C ASN A 117 9.51 5.43 -20.01
N PRO A 118 9.53 5.02 -21.30
CA PRO A 118 8.29 4.82 -22.08
C PRO A 118 7.44 3.65 -21.57
N SER A 119 8.03 2.73 -20.80
CA SER A 119 7.32 1.62 -20.16
C SER A 119 6.63 2.03 -18.87
N ILE A 120 6.93 3.19 -18.29
CA ILE A 120 6.27 3.65 -17.06
C ILE A 120 5.21 4.70 -17.40
N GLN A 121 4.00 4.48 -16.92
CA GLN A 121 2.98 5.52 -16.89
C GLN A 121 2.70 5.90 -15.44
N VAL A 122 3.18 7.08 -15.05
CA VAL A 122 2.81 7.69 -13.77
C VAL A 122 1.35 8.15 -13.82
N LEU A 123 0.57 7.79 -12.80
CA LEU A 123 -0.85 8.09 -12.70
C LEU A 123 -1.12 9.39 -11.92
N GLY A 124 -2.27 9.99 -12.22
CA GLY A 124 -2.74 11.23 -11.61
C GLY A 124 -2.26 12.49 -12.32
N ASN A 125 -2.60 13.65 -11.77
CA ASN A 125 -2.16 14.93 -12.30
C ASN A 125 -0.70 15.19 -11.90
N LEU A 126 0.18 15.38 -12.89
CA LEU A 126 1.61 15.64 -12.70
C LEU A 126 1.92 17.12 -12.43
N ALA A 127 0.98 18.03 -12.74
CA ALA A 127 1.14 19.46 -12.50
C ALA A 127 0.60 19.90 -11.13
N ALA A 128 -0.15 19.04 -10.44
CA ALA A 128 -0.67 19.34 -9.12
C ALA A 128 0.38 19.06 -8.04
N GLU A 129 0.36 19.86 -6.96
CA GLU A 129 1.10 19.53 -5.75
C GLU A 129 0.68 18.14 -5.24
N ARG A 130 1.66 17.33 -4.85
CA ARG A 130 1.44 15.96 -4.37
C ARG A 130 2.31 15.62 -3.18
N LEU A 131 1.81 14.68 -2.38
CA LEU A 131 2.62 13.97 -1.40
C LEU A 131 3.66 13.10 -2.13
N SER A 132 4.69 12.67 -1.42
CA SER A 132 5.72 11.76 -1.91
C SER A 132 5.22 10.31 -2.04
N ILE A 133 4.19 10.15 -2.86
CA ILE A 133 3.50 8.91 -3.17
C ILE A 133 3.30 8.89 -4.69
N VAL A 134 3.82 7.85 -5.33
CA VAL A 134 3.74 7.70 -6.78
C VAL A 134 3.02 6.40 -7.11
N SER A 135 1.91 6.54 -7.84
CA SER A 135 1.18 5.45 -8.44
C SER A 135 1.56 5.32 -9.91
N PHE A 136 1.85 4.12 -10.38
CA PHE A 136 2.22 3.89 -11.78
C PHE A 136 1.78 2.51 -12.27
N VAL A 137 1.70 2.37 -13.59
CA VAL A 137 1.55 1.10 -14.29
C VAL A 137 2.74 0.88 -15.22
N VAL A 138 3.08 -0.39 -15.47
CA VAL A 138 4.17 -0.76 -16.37
C VAL A 138 3.57 -1.27 -17.68
N ARG A 139 3.74 -0.49 -18.75
CA ARG A 139 3.30 -0.81 -20.12
C ARG A 139 4.28 -1.75 -20.80
N ARG A 140 3.73 -2.58 -21.68
CA ARG A 140 4.47 -3.49 -22.56
C ARG A 140 4.33 -3.01 -23.98
N ASN A 141 5.33 -3.32 -24.80
CA ASN A 141 5.37 -2.95 -26.22
C ASN A 141 4.24 -3.57 -27.05
N ASN A 142 3.60 -4.63 -26.55
CA ASN A 142 2.45 -5.30 -27.15
C ASN A 142 1.09 -4.64 -26.80
N GLY A 143 1.10 -3.51 -26.09
CA GLY A 143 -0.12 -2.78 -25.67
C GLY A 143 -0.76 -3.29 -24.38
N ARG A 144 -0.24 -4.36 -23.77
CA ARG A 144 -0.65 -4.86 -22.44
C ARG A 144 0.22 -4.24 -21.34
N TYR A 145 0.03 -4.69 -20.12
CA TYR A 145 0.78 -4.25 -18.94
C TYR A 145 1.44 -5.42 -18.21
N LEU A 146 2.40 -5.13 -17.32
CA LEU A 146 2.71 -6.06 -16.24
C LEU A 146 1.64 -5.94 -15.14
N HIS A 147 1.21 -7.09 -14.63
CA HIS A 147 0.26 -7.13 -13.53
C HIS A 147 0.87 -6.43 -12.29
N HIS A 148 0.10 -5.57 -11.62
CA HIS A 148 0.64 -4.78 -10.51
C HIS A 148 1.19 -5.65 -9.36
N ASN A 149 0.54 -6.79 -9.06
CA ASN A 149 1.03 -7.70 -8.02
C ASN A 149 2.31 -8.44 -8.44
N LEU A 150 2.58 -8.61 -9.74
CA LEU A 150 3.86 -9.14 -10.20
C LEU A 150 4.97 -8.13 -9.94
N VAL A 151 4.76 -6.86 -10.30
CA VAL A 151 5.74 -5.80 -10.05
C VAL A 151 6.03 -5.67 -8.55
N VAL A 152 4.99 -5.74 -7.70
CA VAL A 152 5.14 -5.74 -6.24
C VAL A 152 5.92 -6.96 -5.75
N ALA A 153 5.63 -8.15 -6.29
CA ALA A 153 6.36 -9.36 -5.94
C ALA A 153 7.83 -9.26 -6.32
N ILE A 154 8.16 -8.78 -7.53
CA ILE A 154 9.55 -8.60 -7.96
C ILE A 154 10.28 -7.54 -7.11
N LEU A 155 9.63 -6.41 -6.81
CA LEU A 155 10.20 -5.40 -5.91
C LEU A 155 10.55 -6.01 -4.54
N ASN A 156 9.70 -6.87 -3.99
CA ASN A 156 9.94 -7.54 -2.73
C ASN A 156 11.03 -8.62 -2.85
N ASP A 157 10.87 -9.55 -3.79
CA ASP A 157 11.64 -10.80 -3.85
C ASP A 157 13.06 -10.58 -4.38
N LEU A 158 13.25 -9.66 -5.33
CA LEU A 158 14.55 -9.37 -5.93
C LEU A 158 15.26 -8.19 -5.25
N PHE A 159 14.51 -7.16 -4.84
CA PHE A 159 15.11 -5.92 -4.34
C PHE A 159 14.89 -5.66 -2.85
N GLY A 160 14.05 -6.44 -2.15
CA GLY A 160 13.70 -6.19 -0.75
C GLY A 160 12.86 -4.91 -0.54
N ILE A 161 12.25 -4.38 -1.61
CA ILE A 161 11.48 -3.14 -1.58
C ILE A 161 10.00 -3.45 -1.36
N GLN A 162 9.48 -2.97 -0.23
CA GLN A 162 8.06 -3.09 0.09
C GLN A 162 7.23 -2.03 -0.64
N SER A 163 6.28 -2.49 -1.44
CA SER A 163 5.34 -1.64 -2.17
C SER A 163 3.91 -2.17 -2.05
N ARG A 164 2.94 -1.48 -2.65
CA ARG A 164 1.53 -1.91 -2.65
C ARG A 164 0.98 -1.97 -4.07
N GLY A 165 0.24 -3.04 -4.36
CA GLY A 165 -0.50 -3.22 -5.61
C GLY A 165 -2.01 -3.11 -5.38
N GLY A 166 -2.75 -2.75 -6.43
CA GLY A 166 -4.22 -2.74 -6.46
C GLY A 166 -4.80 -1.33 -6.62
N CYS A 167 -6.03 -1.12 -6.14
CA CYS A 167 -6.77 0.13 -6.35
C CYS A 167 -6.70 1.13 -5.16
N SER A 168 -5.82 0.89 -4.17
CA SER A 168 -5.58 1.77 -3.00
C SER A 168 -6.84 2.23 -2.24
N CYS A 169 -7.86 1.38 -2.11
CA CYS A 169 -9.17 1.73 -1.52
C CYS A 169 -9.88 2.92 -2.20
N ALA A 170 -9.51 3.24 -3.45
CA ALA A 170 -10.00 4.39 -4.20
C ALA A 170 -10.69 3.93 -5.50
N GLY A 171 -11.59 2.94 -5.39
CA GLY A 171 -12.23 2.27 -6.53
C GLY A 171 -12.76 3.23 -7.61
N PRO A 172 -13.65 4.19 -7.28
CA PRO A 172 -14.18 5.15 -8.27
C PRO A 172 -13.10 6.01 -8.93
N TYR A 173 -12.06 6.39 -8.19
CA TYR A 173 -10.93 7.14 -8.75
C TYR A 173 -10.07 6.26 -9.68
N GLY A 174 -9.89 4.98 -9.32
CA GLY A 174 -9.22 3.98 -10.14
C GLY A 174 -9.91 3.79 -11.50
N HIS A 175 -11.24 3.76 -11.53
CA HIS A 175 -11.99 3.67 -12.79
C HIS A 175 -11.69 4.85 -13.72
N ARG A 176 -11.66 6.08 -13.18
CA ARG A 176 -11.29 7.27 -13.95
C ARG A 176 -9.85 7.24 -14.44
N LEU A 177 -8.92 6.82 -13.57
CA LEU A 177 -7.50 6.75 -13.91
C LEU A 177 -7.17 5.72 -14.98
N LEU A 178 -7.88 4.58 -14.97
CA LEU A 178 -7.63 3.45 -15.86
C LEU A 178 -8.58 3.42 -17.07
N GLY A 179 -9.48 4.40 -17.20
CA GLY A 179 -10.42 4.49 -18.31
C GLY A 179 -11.46 3.36 -18.33
N ILE A 180 -11.90 2.92 -17.15
CA ILE A 180 -12.91 1.87 -17.00
C ILE A 180 -14.27 2.53 -16.89
N ASP A 181 -15.11 2.33 -17.91
CA ASP A 181 -16.51 2.76 -17.90
C ASP A 181 -17.40 1.82 -17.08
N VAL A 182 -18.69 2.16 -16.99
CA VAL A 182 -19.67 1.41 -16.20
C VAL A 182 -19.91 0.01 -16.78
N GLU A 183 -19.91 -0.13 -18.11
CA GLU A 183 -20.15 -1.42 -18.77
C GLU A 183 -19.01 -2.40 -18.46
N ARG A 184 -17.77 -1.94 -18.65
CA ARG A 184 -16.57 -2.71 -18.33
C ARG A 184 -16.40 -2.95 -16.83
N SER A 185 -16.84 -2.01 -15.99
CA SER A 185 -16.92 -2.22 -14.53
C SER A 185 -17.82 -3.40 -14.17
N HIS A 186 -18.98 -3.52 -14.81
CA HIS A 186 -19.90 -4.65 -14.57
C HIS A 186 -19.35 -5.97 -15.10
N GLU A 187 -18.58 -5.96 -16.19
CA GLU A 187 -17.88 -7.16 -16.65
C GLU A 187 -16.86 -7.64 -15.62
N PHE A 188 -16.03 -6.73 -15.08
CA PHE A 188 -15.10 -7.07 -13.99
C PHE A 188 -15.85 -7.57 -12.75
N GLU A 189 -16.95 -6.94 -12.36
CA GLU A 189 -17.77 -7.38 -11.23
C GLU A 189 -18.26 -8.82 -11.38
N ARG A 190 -18.75 -9.19 -12.57
CA ARG A 190 -19.21 -10.55 -12.86
C ARG A 190 -18.08 -11.57 -12.69
N GLU A 191 -16.93 -11.33 -13.32
CA GLU A 191 -15.79 -12.24 -13.24
C GLU A 191 -15.22 -12.37 -11.82
N ILE A 192 -15.15 -11.26 -11.08
CA ILE A 192 -14.71 -11.26 -9.69
C ILE A 192 -15.69 -12.05 -8.81
N THR A 193 -17.00 -11.92 -9.05
CA THR A 193 -18.04 -12.66 -8.30
C THR A 193 -18.00 -14.15 -8.60
N HIS A 194 -17.50 -14.56 -9.77
CA HIS A 194 -17.21 -15.96 -10.10
C HIS A 194 -15.88 -16.48 -9.49
N GLY A 195 -15.25 -15.69 -8.62
CA GLY A 195 -14.06 -16.08 -7.87
C GLY A 195 -12.73 -15.78 -8.57
N CYS A 196 -12.72 -14.99 -9.65
CA CYS A 196 -11.50 -14.61 -10.36
C CYS A 196 -11.01 -13.21 -9.96
N GLU A 197 -10.62 -12.99 -8.69
CA GLU A 197 -10.19 -11.65 -8.24
C GLU A 197 -8.94 -11.15 -8.97
N GLY A 198 -8.14 -12.05 -9.55
CA GLY A 198 -6.89 -11.71 -10.24
C GLY A 198 -7.06 -10.89 -11.51
N ILE A 199 -8.27 -10.78 -12.05
CA ILE A 199 -8.53 -9.90 -13.20
C ILE A 199 -8.60 -8.42 -12.79
N LYS A 200 -8.77 -8.14 -11.49
CA LYS A 200 -9.04 -6.80 -10.96
C LYS A 200 -7.94 -5.81 -11.39
N PRO A 201 -8.30 -4.71 -12.06
CA PRO A 201 -7.32 -3.72 -12.48
C PRO A 201 -6.78 -2.92 -11.29
N GLY A 202 -5.55 -2.43 -11.43
CA GLY A 202 -4.88 -1.68 -10.38
C GLY A 202 -3.53 -1.13 -10.82
N TRP A 203 -2.82 -0.53 -9.88
CA TRP A 203 -1.50 0.07 -10.09
C TRP A 203 -0.55 -0.34 -8.99
N VAL A 204 0.74 -0.06 -9.20
CA VAL A 204 1.78 -0.15 -8.19
C VAL A 204 1.90 1.21 -7.52
N ARG A 205 2.09 1.22 -6.20
CA ARG A 205 2.31 2.42 -5.41
C ARG A 205 3.58 2.28 -4.58
N VAL A 206 4.47 3.26 -4.74
CA VAL A 206 5.69 3.45 -3.95
C VAL A 206 5.62 4.84 -3.30
N ASN A 207 6.26 5.00 -2.14
CA ASN A 207 6.35 6.27 -1.43
C ASN A 207 7.76 6.47 -0.89
N PHE A 208 8.22 7.71 -0.83
CA PHE A 208 9.50 8.07 -0.23
C PHE A 208 9.21 8.84 1.05
N ASN A 209 9.62 8.29 2.19
CA ASN A 209 9.55 9.02 3.45
C ASN A 209 10.74 10.00 3.55
N TYR A 210 10.60 11.06 4.34
CA TYR A 210 11.62 12.11 4.47
C TYR A 210 12.95 11.68 5.11
N PHE A 211 13.02 10.47 5.69
CA PHE A 211 14.17 10.00 6.47
C PHE A 211 14.94 8.86 5.79
N ILE A 212 14.63 8.52 4.53
CA ILE A 212 15.51 7.67 3.74
C ILE A 212 16.75 8.45 3.29
N SER A 213 17.86 7.75 3.17
CA SER A 213 19.10 8.28 2.62
C SER A 213 19.04 8.40 1.10
N GLU A 214 19.96 9.18 0.52
CA GLU A 214 20.10 9.30 -0.93
C GLU A 214 20.42 7.95 -1.61
N PRO A 215 21.31 7.07 -1.08
CA PRO A 215 21.51 5.72 -1.64
C PRO A 215 20.23 4.89 -1.69
N VAL A 216 19.40 4.92 -0.63
CA VAL A 216 18.12 4.19 -0.59
C VAL A 216 17.13 4.77 -1.60
N PHE A 217 17.06 6.10 -1.71
CA PHE A 217 16.23 6.76 -2.72
C PHE A 217 16.61 6.31 -4.15
N GLN A 218 17.90 6.39 -4.49
CA GLN A 218 18.42 5.97 -5.80
C GLN A 218 18.14 4.49 -6.07
N TYR A 219 18.35 3.64 -5.07
CA TYR A 219 18.08 2.21 -5.17
C TYR A 219 16.63 1.91 -5.54
N VAL A 220 15.67 2.57 -4.88
CA VAL A 220 14.23 2.40 -5.17
C VAL A 220 13.88 2.91 -6.57
N VAL A 221 14.40 4.09 -6.97
CA VAL A 221 14.12 4.66 -8.29
C VAL A 221 14.64 3.76 -9.41
N GLN A 222 15.88 3.26 -9.28
CA GLN A 222 16.52 2.40 -10.27
C GLN A 222 15.88 1.00 -10.32
N ALA A 223 15.51 0.42 -9.17
CA ALA A 223 14.80 -0.87 -9.15
C ALA A 223 13.47 -0.81 -9.91
N VAL A 224 12.68 0.25 -9.73
CA VAL A 224 11.43 0.46 -10.47
C VAL A 224 11.69 0.59 -11.97
N ASP A 225 12.71 1.36 -12.36
CA ASP A 225 13.10 1.56 -13.76
C ASP A 225 13.56 0.26 -14.44
N LEU A 226 14.36 -0.55 -13.74
CA LEU A 226 14.80 -1.86 -14.19
C LEU A 226 13.63 -2.83 -14.39
N ILE A 227 12.69 -2.88 -13.46
CA ILE A 227 11.49 -3.72 -13.58
C ILE A 227 10.63 -3.27 -14.75
N ALA A 228 10.46 -1.96 -14.95
CA ALA A 228 9.69 -1.44 -16.07
C ALA A 228 10.30 -1.80 -17.42
N THR A 229 11.63 -1.78 -17.51
CA THR A 229 12.37 -2.07 -18.74
C THR A 229 12.47 -3.57 -19.03
N SER A 230 12.81 -4.37 -18.03
CA SER A 230 13.22 -5.77 -18.20
C SER A 230 12.51 -6.77 -17.29
N GLY A 231 11.70 -6.31 -16.33
CA GLY A 231 11.05 -7.19 -15.34
C GLY A 231 10.09 -8.23 -15.93
N TRP A 232 9.57 -7.98 -17.13
CA TRP A 232 8.78 -8.97 -17.89
C TRP A 232 9.52 -10.29 -18.15
N LYS A 233 10.87 -10.26 -18.24
CA LYS A 233 11.69 -11.46 -18.42
C LYS A 233 11.62 -12.40 -17.22
N LEU A 234 11.18 -11.89 -16.06
CA LEU A 234 10.99 -12.68 -14.85
C LEU A 234 9.63 -13.37 -14.79
N LEU A 235 8.67 -13.08 -15.67
CA LEU A 235 7.37 -13.80 -15.73
C LEU A 235 7.54 -15.34 -15.59
N PRO A 236 8.48 -15.98 -16.29
CA PRO A 236 8.73 -17.42 -16.19
C PRO A 236 9.36 -17.90 -14.89
N GLN A 237 9.57 -17.02 -13.92
CA GLN A 237 10.01 -17.39 -12.57
C GLN A 237 8.85 -17.32 -11.57
N TYR A 238 7.68 -16.84 -11.96
CA TYR A 238 6.52 -16.70 -11.08
C TYR A 238 5.35 -17.58 -11.51
N ARG A 239 4.44 -17.78 -10.56
CA ARG A 239 3.14 -18.43 -10.66
C ARG A 239 2.05 -17.41 -10.36
N PHE A 240 1.01 -17.36 -11.18
CA PHE A 240 -0.16 -16.50 -10.99
C PHE A 240 -1.36 -17.31 -10.54
N ASP A 241 -1.95 -16.88 -9.45
CA ASP A 241 -3.23 -17.39 -8.95
C ASP A 241 -4.36 -16.49 -9.48
N THR A 242 -5.18 -17.03 -10.40
CA THR A 242 -6.31 -16.31 -10.99
C THR A 242 -7.40 -15.97 -9.98
N ALA A 243 -7.54 -16.77 -8.92
CA ALA A 243 -8.57 -16.58 -7.92
C ALA A 243 -8.25 -15.42 -6.98
N THR A 244 -6.97 -15.25 -6.61
CA THR A 244 -6.54 -14.23 -5.64
C THR A 244 -5.77 -13.05 -6.26
N GLY A 245 -5.33 -13.18 -7.51
CA GLY A 245 -4.46 -12.22 -8.17
C GLY A 245 -3.02 -12.19 -7.65
N ARG A 246 -2.63 -13.15 -6.82
CA ARG A 246 -1.29 -13.22 -6.23
C ARG A 246 -0.29 -13.78 -7.22
N TRP A 247 0.94 -13.27 -7.10
CA TRP A 247 2.10 -13.80 -7.81
C TRP A 247 3.08 -14.36 -6.80
N HIS A 248 3.55 -15.57 -7.04
CA HIS A 248 4.50 -16.27 -6.17
C HIS A 248 5.69 -16.74 -6.98
N HIS A 249 6.90 -16.53 -6.48
CA HIS A 249 8.08 -17.11 -7.10
C HIS A 249 7.99 -18.65 -7.09
N ARG A 250 8.35 -19.31 -8.20
CA ARG A 250 8.26 -20.77 -8.38
C ARG A 250 9.13 -21.56 -7.41
N GLY A 251 10.24 -20.96 -6.98
CA GLY A 251 11.11 -21.53 -5.95
C GLY A 251 10.52 -21.50 -4.54
N GLY A 252 9.36 -20.86 -4.35
CA GLY A 252 8.78 -20.61 -3.04
C GLY A 252 9.52 -19.51 -2.25
N PRO A 253 9.08 -19.24 -1.01
CA PRO A 253 9.78 -18.31 -0.13
C PRO A 253 11.15 -18.88 0.27
N VAL A 254 12.17 -18.02 0.31
CA VAL A 254 13.53 -18.40 0.75
C VAL A 254 13.53 -18.86 2.21
N GLU A 255 12.68 -18.28 3.05
CA GLU A 255 12.61 -18.59 4.48
C GLU A 255 11.18 -18.90 4.94
N PRO A 256 10.98 -19.92 5.79
CA PRO A 256 9.67 -20.22 6.35
C PRO A 256 9.25 -19.13 7.35
N PRO A 257 7.96 -18.73 7.37
CA PRO A 257 7.47 -17.73 8.30
C PRO A 257 7.64 -18.18 9.75
N LEU A 258 7.88 -17.24 10.67
CA LEU A 258 7.94 -17.48 12.11
C LEU A 258 6.66 -18.18 12.57
N ARG A 259 6.81 -19.31 13.26
CA ARG A 259 5.71 -20.11 13.78
C ARG A 259 5.62 -19.96 15.29
N LEU A 260 4.40 -20.02 15.83
CA LEU A 260 4.15 -19.91 17.28
C LEU A 260 4.98 -20.89 18.11
N ARG A 261 5.26 -22.09 17.58
CA ARG A 261 6.10 -23.11 18.24
C ARG A 261 7.58 -22.73 18.39
N GLN A 262 8.03 -21.66 17.73
CA GLN A 262 9.40 -21.13 17.84
C GLN A 262 9.50 -20.04 18.90
N LEU A 263 8.38 -19.69 19.56
CA LEU A 263 8.33 -18.76 20.67
C LEU A 263 8.52 -19.55 21.97
N HIS A 264 9.52 -19.16 22.76
CA HIS A 264 9.81 -19.76 24.06
C HIS A 264 9.86 -18.67 25.12
N TYR A 265 9.22 -18.91 26.27
CA TYR A 265 9.40 -18.09 27.46
C TYR A 265 10.31 -18.84 28.43
N ASP A 266 11.33 -18.17 28.95
CA ASP A 266 12.12 -18.72 30.04
C ASP A 266 11.40 -18.58 31.40
N GLU A 267 12.04 -19.04 32.47
CA GLU A 267 11.49 -19.02 33.84
C GLU A 267 11.19 -17.61 34.35
N ASP A 268 11.87 -16.60 33.81
CA ASP A 268 11.69 -15.18 34.13
C ASP A 268 10.63 -14.50 33.24
N GLY A 269 10.02 -15.23 32.31
CA GLY A 269 9.02 -14.73 31.37
C GLY A 269 9.60 -13.92 30.21
N VAL A 270 10.89 -14.10 29.90
CA VAL A 270 11.53 -13.45 28.75
C VAL A 270 11.27 -14.27 27.48
N LEU A 271 10.71 -13.61 26.47
CA LEU A 271 10.43 -14.20 25.17
C LEU A 271 11.72 -14.36 24.34
N SER A 272 12.01 -15.58 23.92
CA SER A 272 13.05 -15.94 22.95
C SER A 272 12.44 -16.56 21.69
N TYR A 273 13.02 -16.22 20.54
CA TYR A 273 12.62 -16.69 19.22
C TYR A 273 13.77 -16.49 18.22
N PRO A 274 13.81 -17.23 17.09
CA PRO A 274 14.80 -17.00 16.05
C PRO A 274 14.71 -15.54 15.56
N GLN A 275 15.79 -14.79 15.73
CA GLN A 275 15.91 -13.41 15.27
C GLN A 275 16.94 -13.36 14.14
N GLN A 276 16.50 -13.06 12.92
CA GLN A 276 17.39 -12.61 11.86
C GLN A 276 17.36 -11.09 11.85
N ARG A 277 18.42 -10.50 12.38
CA ARG A 277 18.62 -9.03 12.40
C ARG A 277 19.79 -8.61 11.51
N ASP A 278 20.23 -9.49 10.62
CA ASP A 278 21.33 -9.17 9.72
C ASP A 278 20.90 -8.02 8.81
N GLN A 279 21.61 -6.90 8.92
CA GLN A 279 21.41 -5.72 8.10
C GLN A 279 22.67 -5.52 7.27
N ALA A 280 22.52 -5.56 5.95
CA ALA A 280 23.57 -5.15 5.04
C ALA A 280 23.76 -3.63 5.13
N PRO A 281 25.00 -3.11 4.99
CA PRO A 281 25.23 -1.68 4.90
C PRO A 281 24.63 -1.11 3.61
N GLU A 282 24.28 0.19 3.60
CA GLU A 282 23.75 0.85 2.40
C GLU A 282 24.69 0.79 1.19
N SER A 283 26.00 0.61 1.43
CA SER A 283 26.98 0.41 0.36
C SER A 283 26.73 -0.84 -0.47
N ALA A 284 26.04 -1.85 0.07
CA ALA A 284 25.70 -3.08 -0.65
C ALA A 284 24.57 -2.89 -1.69
N LEU A 285 23.79 -1.80 -1.59
CA LEU A 285 22.68 -1.53 -2.50
C LEU A 285 23.12 -1.40 -3.96
N ALA A 286 24.33 -0.86 -4.19
CA ALA A 286 24.91 -0.75 -5.52
C ALA A 286 25.22 -2.14 -6.12
N ASP A 287 25.76 -3.04 -5.31
CA ASP A 287 26.07 -4.41 -5.72
C ASP A 287 24.77 -5.19 -6.01
N TYR A 288 23.74 -5.03 -5.18
CA TYR A 288 22.42 -5.65 -5.41
C TYR A 288 21.77 -5.18 -6.73
N LEU A 289 21.90 -3.90 -7.08
CA LEU A 289 21.45 -3.41 -8.39
C LEU A 289 22.25 -4.03 -9.54
N ALA A 290 23.57 -4.12 -9.39
CA ALA A 290 24.43 -4.72 -10.41
C ALA A 290 24.11 -6.21 -10.63
N GLU A 291 23.87 -6.96 -9.55
CA GLU A 291 23.43 -8.35 -9.59
C GLU A 291 22.06 -8.49 -10.27
N ALA A 292 21.09 -7.63 -9.94
CA ALA A 292 19.77 -7.64 -10.56
C ALA A 292 19.84 -7.32 -12.07
N CYS A 293 20.69 -6.36 -12.47
CA CYS A 293 20.94 -6.06 -13.88
C CYS A 293 21.52 -7.27 -14.61
N ALA A 294 22.59 -7.88 -14.08
CA ALA A 294 23.23 -9.04 -14.68
C ALA A 294 22.26 -10.23 -14.80
N LEU A 295 21.42 -10.45 -13.79
CA LEU A 295 20.36 -11.45 -13.84
C LEU A 295 19.39 -11.16 -15.00
N LEU A 296 18.85 -9.95 -15.08
CA LEU A 296 17.89 -9.57 -16.13
C LEU A 296 18.48 -9.61 -17.54
N GLU A 297 19.77 -9.32 -17.69
CA GLU A 297 20.50 -9.43 -18.96
C GLU A 297 20.70 -10.89 -19.38
N SER A 298 20.97 -11.79 -18.42
CA SER A 298 21.15 -13.22 -18.67
C SER A 298 19.88 -13.95 -19.12
N LEU A 299 18.70 -13.39 -18.83
CA LEU A 299 17.42 -14.02 -19.13
C LEU A 299 17.07 -13.90 -20.63
N PRO A 300 16.53 -14.98 -21.24
CA PRO A 300 16.22 -15.03 -22.67
C PRO A 300 15.12 -14.04 -23.06
N ILE A 301 15.07 -13.64 -24.34
CA ILE A 301 14.10 -12.66 -24.85
C ILE A 301 12.80 -13.36 -25.31
N ASP A 302 12.88 -14.59 -25.84
CA ASP A 302 11.76 -15.30 -26.48
C ASP A 302 10.92 -16.17 -25.52
N ILE A 303 10.70 -15.73 -24.28
CA ILE A 303 10.01 -16.55 -23.27
C ILE A 303 8.48 -16.46 -23.30
N LEU A 304 7.91 -15.67 -24.22
CA LEU A 304 6.47 -15.44 -24.33
C LEU A 304 5.77 -16.36 -25.36
N ALA A 305 6.46 -17.37 -25.89
CA ALA A 305 5.89 -18.29 -26.88
C ALA A 305 4.57 -18.90 -26.37
N GLU A 306 3.53 -18.65 -27.17
CA GLU A 306 2.12 -18.87 -26.87
C GLU A 306 1.81 -20.37 -26.64
N GLY A 307 1.39 -20.69 -25.43
CA GLY A 307 0.57 -21.88 -25.18
C GLY A 307 -0.81 -21.43 -24.75
N SER A 308 -1.87 -22.10 -25.21
CA SER A 308 -3.23 -21.82 -24.72
C SER A 308 -3.35 -22.29 -23.28
N ALA A 309 -3.31 -21.33 -22.36
CA ALA A 309 -3.75 -21.55 -21.00
C ALA A 309 -5.24 -21.92 -20.96
N SER A 310 -5.65 -22.76 -20.01
CA SER A 310 -7.07 -23.04 -19.73
C SER A 310 -7.71 -21.89 -18.93
N LEU A 311 -7.70 -20.67 -19.48
CA LEU A 311 -8.45 -19.54 -18.92
C LEU A 311 -9.86 -19.54 -19.50
N SER A 312 -10.84 -19.00 -18.77
CA SER A 312 -12.18 -18.76 -19.32
C SER A 312 -12.13 -17.71 -20.44
N GLU A 313 -13.08 -17.77 -21.37
CA GLU A 313 -13.21 -16.75 -22.43
C GLU A 313 -13.43 -15.36 -21.83
N ASP A 314 -14.22 -15.26 -20.77
CA ASP A 314 -14.49 -14.00 -20.07
C ASP A 314 -13.23 -13.41 -19.41
N PHE A 315 -12.38 -14.25 -18.81
CA PHE A 315 -11.10 -13.79 -18.26
C PHE A 315 -10.17 -13.29 -19.36
N GLU A 316 -10.06 -14.02 -20.48
CA GLU A 316 -9.22 -13.62 -21.60
C GLU A 316 -9.72 -12.32 -22.25
N HIS A 317 -11.04 -12.15 -22.36
CA HIS A 317 -11.66 -10.92 -22.85
C HIS A 317 -11.29 -9.69 -22.01
N LEU A 318 -11.27 -9.85 -20.68
CA LEU A 318 -10.92 -8.76 -19.75
C LEU A 318 -9.43 -8.61 -19.50
N ARG A 319 -8.59 -9.54 -19.98
CA ARG A 319 -7.17 -9.61 -19.63
C ARG A 319 -6.40 -8.40 -20.16
N TRP A 320 -5.99 -7.55 -19.23
CA TRP A 320 -5.24 -6.33 -19.52
C TRP A 320 -3.71 -6.48 -19.38
N PHE A 321 -3.22 -7.65 -18.96
CA PHE A 321 -1.80 -7.86 -18.64
C PHE A 321 -1.19 -9.09 -19.35
N ASP A 322 0.14 -9.12 -19.39
CA ASP A 322 0.91 -10.26 -19.89
C ASP A 322 0.80 -11.44 -18.91
N LEU A 323 0.30 -12.57 -19.41
CA LEU A 323 0.17 -13.82 -18.66
C LEU A 323 0.51 -15.01 -19.56
N PRO A 324 1.79 -15.36 -19.69
CA PRO A 324 2.21 -16.59 -20.38
C PRO A 324 1.64 -17.83 -19.69
N SER A 325 1.25 -18.85 -20.46
CA SER A 325 0.66 -20.10 -19.93
C SER A 325 1.55 -20.78 -18.89
N LEU A 326 2.86 -20.71 -19.09
CA LEU A 326 3.85 -21.19 -18.14
C LEU A 326 3.74 -20.55 -16.75
N CYS A 327 3.10 -19.39 -16.59
CA CYS A 327 2.87 -18.73 -15.30
C CYS A 327 1.68 -19.30 -14.54
N LEU A 328 0.80 -20.05 -15.19
CA LEU A 328 -0.31 -20.69 -14.50
C LEU A 328 0.17 -22.01 -13.88
N GLU A 329 -0.47 -22.41 -12.79
CA GLU A 329 -0.27 -23.77 -12.30
C GLU A 329 -0.75 -24.77 -13.35
N PRO A 330 -0.03 -25.87 -13.59
CA PRO A 330 -0.54 -26.94 -14.43
C PRO A 330 -1.87 -27.41 -13.80
N ALA A 331 -2.92 -27.52 -14.61
CA ALA A 331 -4.21 -28.02 -14.16
C ALA A 331 -3.96 -29.30 -13.37
N THR A 332 -4.25 -29.27 -12.07
CA THR A 332 -4.23 -30.47 -11.25
C THR A 332 -5.19 -31.45 -11.90
N SER A 333 -4.68 -32.54 -12.47
CA SER A 333 -5.52 -33.65 -12.89
C SER A 333 -6.47 -33.97 -11.73
N PRO A 334 -7.80 -34.00 -11.94
CA PRO A 334 -8.69 -34.50 -10.91
C PRO A 334 -8.42 -36.00 -10.78
N GLY A 335 -7.60 -36.36 -9.81
CA GLY A 335 -7.22 -37.73 -9.45
C GLY A 335 -6.28 -37.63 -8.26
N SER A 336 -6.45 -38.37 -7.18
CA SER A 336 -6.81 -39.80 -7.09
C SER A 336 -7.32 -40.17 -5.71
#